data_AF-A0A0R0GCE7-F1
#
_entry.id   AF-A0A0R0GCE7-F1
#
_cell.length_a   1.000
_cell.length_b   1.000
_cell.length_c   1.000
_cell.angle_alpha   90.00
_cell.angle_beta   90.00
_cell.angle_gamma   90.00
#
_symmetry.space_group_name_H-M   'P 1'
#
loop_
_entity.id
_entity.type
_entity.pdbx_description
1 polymer ?
#
loop_
_entity_poly.entity_id
_entity_poly.type
_entity_poly.pdbx_seq_one_letter_code
_entity_poly.pdbx_strand_id
1 'polypeptide(L)'
;MGFVSSFLGVLGFAVGIPLGLLVGFFLFVYSKTKHVKDPVVRPISELGPNALQELLPEIPLWVKTPDYERVDWLNKFLLDMWPFLDTAICKIIRSTTQPIFAEYTGKYQIKAIDFDELSLGTLPPTVCGKIGSFPPKTQKYAHFQMKIEDY
;
A
#
# COMPACT_ATOMS: atom_id res chain seq x y z
N MET A 1 -12.22 -75.24 -29.00
CA MET A 1 -11.14 -74.67 -28.16
C MET A 1 -11.54 -73.39 -27.39
N GLY A 2 -12.60 -72.65 -27.73
CA GLY A 2 -12.93 -71.36 -27.06
C GLY A 2 -13.55 -71.42 -25.65
N PHE A 3 -14.13 -72.56 -25.24
CA PHE A 3 -14.76 -72.66 -23.91
C PHE A 3 -13.71 -72.71 -22.78
N VAL A 4 -12.66 -73.52 -22.95
CA VAL A 4 -11.58 -73.66 -21.97
C VAL A 4 -10.83 -72.34 -21.76
N SER A 5 -10.55 -71.59 -22.83
CA SER A 5 -9.88 -70.28 -22.74
C SER A 5 -10.73 -69.25 -22.01
N SER A 6 -12.06 -69.29 -22.18
CA SER A 6 -12.97 -68.37 -21.48
C SER A 6 -13.00 -68.64 -19.97
N PHE A 7 -13.07 -69.91 -19.56
CA PHE A 7 -13.01 -70.29 -18.14
C PHE A 7 -11.67 -69.91 -17.49
N LEU A 8 -10.56 -70.17 -18.18
CA LEU A 8 -9.22 -69.81 -17.70
C LEU A 8 -9.06 -68.29 -17.58
N GLY A 9 -9.66 -67.53 -18.50
CA GLY A 9 -9.71 -66.06 -18.44
C GLY A 9 -10.50 -65.56 -17.22
N VAL A 10 -11.69 -66.10 -16.97
CA VAL A 10 -12.50 -65.69 -15.80
C VAL A 10 -11.81 -66.04 -14.48
N LEU A 11 -11.21 -67.23 -14.36
CA LEU A 11 -10.39 -67.60 -13.19
C LEU A 11 -9.17 -66.67 -13.03
N GLY A 12 -8.49 -66.36 -14.13
CA GLY A 12 -7.35 -65.45 -14.14
C GLY A 12 -7.71 -64.04 -13.67
N PHE A 13 -8.86 -63.50 -14.10
CA PHE A 13 -9.36 -62.20 -13.63
C PHE A 13 -9.80 -62.25 -12.16
N ALA A 14 -10.50 -63.32 -11.75
CA ALA A 14 -10.99 -63.48 -10.38
C ALA A 14 -9.85 -63.51 -9.35
N VAL A 15 -8.71 -64.13 -9.69
CA VAL A 15 -7.53 -64.19 -8.81
C VAL A 15 -6.58 -63.01 -9.05
N GLY A 16 -6.46 -62.55 -10.29
CA GLY A 16 -5.53 -61.50 -10.69
C GLY A 16 -5.91 -60.11 -10.16
N ILE A 17 -7.19 -59.75 -10.15
CA ILE A 17 -7.68 -58.46 -9.61
C ILE A 17 -7.33 -58.31 -8.13
N PRO A 18 -7.69 -59.23 -7.20
CA PRO A 18 -7.38 -59.08 -5.79
C PRO A 18 -5.87 -59.15 -5.53
N LEU A 19 -5.11 -60.00 -6.24
CA LEU A 19 -3.66 -60.08 -6.09
C LEU A 19 -2.98 -58.78 -6.56
N GLY A 20 -3.42 -58.21 -7.68
CA GLY A 20 -2.93 -56.93 -8.20
C GLY A 20 -3.26 -55.76 -7.27
N LEU A 21 -4.49 -55.72 -6.73
CA LEU A 21 -4.88 -54.72 -5.72
C LEU A 21 -4.03 -54.83 -4.45
N LEU A 22 -3.78 -56.05 -3.97
CA LEU A 22 -2.95 -56.30 -2.80
C LEU A 22 -1.52 -55.78 -3.02
N VAL A 23 -0.89 -56.14 -4.14
CA VAL A 23 0.47 -55.68 -4.49
C VAL A 23 0.52 -54.16 -4.68
N GLY A 24 -0.46 -53.58 -5.37
CA GLY A 24 -0.55 -52.13 -5.57
C GLY A 24 -0.73 -51.37 -4.26
N PHE A 25 -1.55 -51.88 -3.34
CA PHE A 25 -1.73 -51.31 -2.01
C PHE A 25 -0.43 -51.34 -1.21
N PHE A 26 0.29 -52.47 -1.21
CA PHE A 26 1.60 -52.55 -0.55
C PHE A 26 2.61 -51.56 -1.16
N LEU A 27 2.71 -51.47 -2.49
CA LEU A 27 3.59 -50.49 -3.14
C LEU A 27 3.21 -49.04 -2.80
N PHE A 28 1.92 -48.74 -2.69
CA PHE A 28 1.45 -47.41 -2.32
C PHE A 28 1.81 -47.06 -0.87
N VAL A 29 1.61 -47.98 0.07
CA VAL A 29 1.99 -47.79 1.49
C VAL A 29 3.51 -47.68 1.66
N TYR A 30 4.29 -48.44 0.87
CA TYR A 30 5.75 -48.37 0.90
C TYR A 30 6.34 -47.19 0.11
N SER A 31 5.57 -46.56 -0.78
CA SER A 31 5.98 -45.35 -1.49
C SER A 31 5.98 -44.19 -0.50
N LYS A 32 7.08 -44.06 0.24
CA LYS A 32 7.32 -42.97 1.18
C LYS A 32 7.03 -41.65 0.49
N THR A 33 6.16 -40.85 1.11
CA THR A 33 5.94 -39.47 0.70
C THR A 33 7.29 -38.77 0.67
N LYS A 34 7.63 -38.16 -0.46
CA LYS A 34 8.79 -37.26 -0.54
C LYS A 34 8.56 -36.18 0.53
N HIS A 35 9.24 -36.30 1.67
CA HIS A 35 9.25 -35.27 2.69
C HIS A 35 9.84 -34.02 2.04
N VAL A 36 8.97 -33.08 1.70
CA VAL A 36 9.40 -31.74 1.34
C VAL A 36 10.01 -31.17 2.62
N LYS A 37 11.30 -30.85 2.54
CA LYS A 37 12.07 -30.30 3.65
C LYS A 37 11.38 -28.99 4.05
N ASP A 38 10.82 -28.93 5.26
CA ASP A 38 10.19 -27.71 5.73
C ASP A 38 11.22 -26.57 5.64
N PRO A 39 10.91 -25.45 4.95
CA PRO A 39 11.81 -24.31 4.96
C PRO A 39 11.98 -23.88 6.41
N VAL A 40 13.22 -23.73 6.86
CA VAL A 40 13.52 -23.21 8.20
C VAL A 40 13.09 -21.75 8.21
N VAL A 41 11.84 -21.52 8.61
CA VAL A 41 11.31 -20.18 8.81
C VAL A 41 11.96 -19.65 10.08
N ARG A 42 12.99 -18.81 9.90
CA ARG A 42 13.58 -18.09 11.04
C ARG A 42 12.58 -17.01 11.49
N PRO A 43 12.23 -16.96 12.78
CA PRO A 43 11.34 -15.91 13.27
C PRO A 43 12.02 -14.54 13.10
N ILE A 44 11.21 -13.52 12.78
CA ILE A 44 11.69 -12.15 12.54
C ILE A 44 12.50 -11.61 13.74
N SER A 45 12.26 -12.13 14.95
CA SER A 45 12.99 -11.79 16.17
C SER A 45 14.48 -12.17 16.16
N GLU A 46 14.87 -13.17 15.39
CA GLU A 46 16.27 -13.60 15.26
C GLU A 46 16.99 -12.88 14.10
N LEU A 47 16.25 -12.10 13.32
CA LEU A 47 16.80 -11.39 12.18
C LEU A 47 17.55 -10.15 12.68
N GLY A 48 18.85 -10.09 12.41
CA GLY A 48 19.69 -8.97 12.84
C GLY A 48 19.23 -7.62 12.28
N PRO A 49 19.64 -6.49 12.88
CA PRO A 49 19.18 -5.15 12.52
C PRO A 49 19.39 -4.80 11.05
N ASN A 50 20.46 -5.32 10.43
CA ASN A 50 20.77 -5.10 9.01
C ASN A 50 19.74 -5.79 8.09
N ALA A 51 19.41 -7.05 8.37
CA ALA A 51 18.44 -7.78 7.58
C ALA A 51 17.00 -7.27 7.81
N LEU A 52 16.70 -6.74 9.00
CA LEU A 52 15.45 -5.98 9.21
C LEU A 52 15.40 -4.71 8.36
N GLN A 53 16.51 -3.97 8.23
CA GLN A 53 16.56 -2.80 7.34
C GLN A 53 16.42 -3.16 5.86
N GLU A 54 16.92 -4.32 5.42
CA GLU A 54 16.73 -4.82 4.05
C GLU A 54 15.29 -5.26 3.78
N LEU A 55 14.63 -5.91 4.75
CA LEU A 55 13.23 -6.32 4.61
C LEU A 55 12.26 -5.16 4.76
N LEU A 56 12.63 -4.09 5.48
CA LEU A 56 11.75 -2.95 5.73
C LEU A 56 11.16 -2.39 4.42
N PRO A 57 11.92 -2.08 3.36
CA PRO A 57 11.38 -1.63 2.07
C PRO A 57 10.40 -2.61 1.41
N GLU A 58 10.63 -3.92 1.52
CA GLU A 58 9.82 -4.96 0.87
C GLU A 58 8.47 -5.21 1.58
N ILE A 59 8.39 -4.87 2.87
CA ILE A 59 7.14 -5.04 3.63
C ILE A 59 6.07 -4.07 3.11
N PRO A 60 4.87 -4.58 2.76
CA PRO A 60 3.75 -3.75 2.32
C PRO A 60 3.38 -2.68 3.37
N LEU A 61 2.94 -1.50 2.90
CA LEU A 61 2.62 -0.37 3.79
C LEU A 61 1.48 -0.69 4.78
N TRP A 62 0.52 -1.55 4.41
CA TRP A 62 -0.58 -1.98 5.29
C TRP A 62 -0.09 -2.80 6.50
N VAL A 63 1.06 -3.50 6.39
CA VAL A 63 1.70 -4.19 7.53
C VAL A 63 2.39 -3.18 8.46
N LYS A 64 3.08 -2.18 7.88
CA LYS A 64 3.83 -1.16 8.65
C LYS A 64 2.92 -0.22 9.42
N THR A 65 1.75 0.05 8.85
CA THR A 65 0.78 1.02 9.36
C THR A 65 -0.60 0.38 9.27
N PRO A 66 -1.17 -0.18 10.36
CA PRO A 66 -2.49 -0.81 10.31
C PRO A 66 -3.58 0.20 9.90
N ASP A 67 -3.37 1.49 10.18
CA ASP A 67 -4.25 2.58 9.74
C ASP A 67 -4.07 2.97 8.27
N TYR A 68 -3.12 2.38 7.55
CA TYR A 68 -2.85 2.68 6.14
C TYR A 68 -4.10 2.48 5.28
N GLU A 69 -4.75 1.31 5.38
CA GLU A 69 -5.96 1.02 4.60
C GLU A 69 -7.10 1.99 4.91
N ARG A 70 -7.16 2.49 6.16
CA ARG A 70 -8.21 3.41 6.60
C ARG A 70 -8.02 4.83 6.08
N VAL A 71 -6.80 5.23 5.74
CA VAL A 71 -6.48 6.62 5.36
C VAL A 71 -6.03 6.71 3.90
N ASP A 72 -5.72 5.60 3.23
CA ASP A 72 -5.34 5.57 1.81
C ASP A 72 -6.43 6.19 0.91
N TRP A 73 -7.70 5.87 1.16
CA TRP A 73 -8.81 6.48 0.42
C TRP A 73 -8.90 8.00 0.66
N LEU A 74 -8.59 8.47 1.87
CA LEU A 74 -8.60 9.90 2.20
C LEU A 74 -7.45 10.63 1.51
N ASN A 75 -6.27 10.03 1.47
CA ASN A 75 -5.12 10.59 0.75
C ASN A 75 -5.40 10.66 -0.76
N LYS A 76 -6.03 9.63 -1.34
CA LYS A 76 -6.50 9.65 -2.74
C LYS A 76 -7.54 10.74 -2.98
N PHE A 77 -8.54 10.83 -2.10
CA PHE A 77 -9.56 11.86 -2.16
C PHE A 77 -8.98 13.27 -2.10
N LEU A 78 -8.03 13.51 -1.18
CA LEU A 78 -7.33 14.79 -1.07
C LEU A 78 -6.51 15.11 -2.32
N LEU A 79 -5.87 14.12 -2.94
CA LEU A 79 -5.14 14.27 -4.20
C LEU A 79 -6.05 14.70 -5.34
N ASP A 80 -7.20 14.04 -5.50
CA ASP A 80 -8.17 14.36 -6.55
C ASP A 80 -8.83 15.73 -6.32
N MET A 81 -9.07 16.09 -5.05
CA MET A 81 -9.70 17.35 -4.66
C MET A 81 -8.74 18.54 -4.58
N TRP A 82 -7.43 18.31 -4.48
CA TRP A 82 -6.43 19.34 -4.22
C TRP A 82 -6.52 20.57 -5.12
N PRO A 83 -6.66 20.49 -6.46
CA PRO A 83 -6.73 21.69 -7.29
C PRO A 83 -7.95 22.58 -6.96
N PHE A 84 -9.05 21.97 -6.52
CA PHE A 84 -10.25 22.70 -6.10
C PHE A 84 -10.07 23.28 -4.69
N LEU A 85 -9.45 22.52 -3.78
CA LEU A 85 -9.15 22.95 -2.42
C LEU A 85 -8.16 24.11 -2.40
N ASP A 86 -7.08 24.05 -3.18
CA ASP A 86 -6.10 25.14 -3.31
C ASP A 86 -6.82 26.43 -3.71
N THR A 87 -7.58 26.40 -4.81
CA THR A 87 -8.32 27.57 -5.29
C THR A 87 -9.33 28.10 -4.26
N ALA A 88 -10.07 27.21 -3.59
CA ALA A 88 -11.07 27.61 -2.60
C ALA A 88 -10.43 28.22 -1.35
N ILE A 89 -9.37 27.58 -0.82
CA ILE A 89 -8.65 28.06 0.35
C ILE A 89 -7.97 29.39 0.04
N CYS A 90 -7.34 29.55 -1.12
CA CYS A 90 -6.75 30.82 -1.54
C CYS A 90 -7.79 31.95 -1.61
N LYS A 91 -9.00 31.67 -2.09
CA LYS A 91 -10.12 32.64 -2.07
C LYS A 91 -10.56 33.00 -0.65
N ILE A 92 -10.66 32.01 0.24
CA ILE A 92 -11.02 32.21 1.65
C ILE A 92 -9.95 33.05 2.37
N ILE A 93 -8.67 32.75 2.15
CA ILE A 93 -7.56 33.52 2.72
C ILE A 93 -7.63 34.97 2.22
N ARG A 94 -7.82 35.18 0.90
CA ARG A 94 -8.00 36.54 0.34
C ARG A 94 -9.18 37.27 0.98
N SER A 95 -10.37 36.67 1.02
CA SER A 95 -11.55 37.33 1.59
C SER A 95 -11.43 37.60 3.08
N THR A 96 -10.75 36.74 3.83
CA THR A 96 -10.53 36.89 5.27
C THR A 96 -9.44 37.92 5.59
N THR A 97 -8.42 38.02 4.73
CA THR A 97 -7.28 38.92 4.99
C THR A 97 -7.49 40.33 4.44
N GLN A 98 -8.29 40.51 3.39
CA GLN A 98 -8.67 41.84 2.87
C GLN A 98 -9.17 42.83 3.96
N PRO A 99 -10.08 42.46 4.89
CA PRO A 99 -10.47 43.38 5.97
C PRO A 99 -9.34 43.67 6.96
N ILE A 100 -8.43 42.71 7.18
CA ILE A 100 -7.25 42.91 8.04
C ILE A 100 -6.32 43.92 7.36
N PHE A 101 -6.01 43.72 6.08
CA PHE A 101 -5.18 44.62 5.29
C PHE A 101 -5.75 46.04 5.23
N ALA A 102 -7.07 46.20 5.12
CA ALA A 102 -7.70 47.53 5.17
C ALA A 102 -7.41 48.27 6.49
N GLU A 103 -7.41 47.57 7.64
CA GLU A 103 -7.08 48.17 8.94
C GLU A 103 -5.61 48.64 8.99
N TYR A 104 -4.68 47.83 8.48
CA TYR A 104 -3.24 48.17 8.46
C TYR A 104 -2.93 49.28 7.45
N THR A 105 -3.57 49.26 6.27
CA THR A 105 -3.44 50.28 5.22
C THR A 105 -3.76 51.66 5.79
N GLY A 106 -4.84 51.77 6.58
CA GLY A 106 -5.21 53.03 7.26
C GLY A 106 -4.23 53.46 8.37
N LYS A 107 -3.63 52.52 9.10
CA LYS A 107 -2.68 52.83 10.20
C LYS A 107 -1.30 53.26 9.72
N TYR A 108 -0.79 52.65 8.64
CA TYR A 108 0.60 52.79 8.22
C TYR A 108 0.79 53.64 6.95
N GLN A 109 -0.26 54.31 6.45
CA GLN A 109 -0.24 55.10 5.21
C GLN A 109 0.27 54.30 3.99
N ILE A 110 0.02 53.00 3.96
CA ILE A 110 0.28 52.13 2.80
C ILE A 110 -0.89 52.34 1.82
N LYS A 111 -0.66 52.27 0.50
CA LYS A 111 -1.73 52.53 -0.48
C LYS A 111 -2.67 51.34 -0.64
N ALA A 112 -2.11 50.15 -0.78
CA ALA A 112 -2.85 48.90 -0.88
C ALA A 112 -1.93 47.71 -0.56
N ILE A 113 -2.52 46.69 0.06
CA ILE A 113 -1.87 45.43 0.35
C ILE A 113 -2.70 44.32 -0.30
N ASP A 114 -2.08 43.55 -1.21
CA ASP A 114 -2.74 42.42 -1.84
C ASP A 114 -1.78 41.26 -2.10
N PHE A 115 -2.33 40.08 -2.39
CA PHE A 115 -1.56 38.88 -2.72
C PHE A 115 -1.32 38.78 -4.23
N ASP A 116 -0.05 38.85 -4.65
CA ASP A 116 0.36 38.70 -6.05
C ASP A 116 0.11 37.27 -6.54
N GLU A 117 0.67 36.30 -5.81
CA GLU A 117 0.47 34.88 -6.05
C GLU A 117 0.20 34.18 -4.72
N LEU A 118 -0.93 33.47 -4.66
CA LEU A 118 -1.33 32.68 -3.51
C LEU A 118 -1.67 31.27 -3.98
N SER A 119 -0.76 30.34 -3.73
CA SER A 119 -0.97 28.91 -3.96
C SER A 119 -0.34 28.09 -2.83
N LEU A 120 -1.09 27.10 -2.35
CA LEU A 120 -0.66 26.13 -1.34
C LEU A 120 0.30 25.08 -1.91
N GLY A 121 0.63 25.16 -3.20
CA GLY A 121 1.48 24.20 -3.89
C GLY A 121 0.68 23.11 -4.60
N THR A 122 1.36 22.29 -5.40
CA THR A 122 0.71 21.29 -6.27
C THR A 122 0.39 19.98 -5.55
N LEU A 123 0.98 19.73 -4.39
CA LEU A 123 0.83 18.47 -3.67
C LEU A 123 -0.04 18.64 -2.43
N PRO A 124 -1.07 17.79 -2.22
CA PRO A 124 -1.86 17.82 -1.00
C PRO A 124 -1.03 17.38 0.21
N PRO A 125 -1.44 17.78 1.42
CA PRO A 125 -0.95 17.17 2.64
C PRO A 125 -1.36 15.69 2.66
N THR A 126 -0.40 14.83 3.01
CA THR A 126 -0.67 13.40 3.23
C THR A 126 -0.98 13.16 4.70
N VAL A 127 -2.15 12.60 4.98
CA VAL A 127 -2.52 12.17 6.32
C VAL A 127 -1.84 10.82 6.57
N CYS A 128 -0.83 10.81 7.44
CA CYS A 128 -0.22 9.59 7.96
C CYS A 128 -0.55 9.47 9.44
N GLY A 129 -0.98 8.28 9.90
CA GLY A 129 -1.25 8.02 11.31
C GLY A 129 -0.03 8.17 12.23
N LYS A 130 1.19 8.28 11.68
CA LYS A 130 2.41 8.55 12.43
C LYS A 130 3.15 9.76 11.88
N ILE A 131 3.45 10.72 12.77
CA ILE A 131 4.13 12.00 12.49
C ILE A 131 5.62 11.82 12.06
N GLY A 132 6.15 10.60 11.98
CA GLY A 132 7.60 10.36 11.84
C GLY A 132 8.11 9.71 10.54
N SER A 133 7.24 9.25 9.62
CA SER A 133 7.68 8.52 8.42
C SER A 133 7.36 9.27 7.13
N PHE A 134 7.85 10.51 7.01
CA PHE A 134 7.75 11.25 5.75
C PHE A 134 9.06 11.11 4.96
N PRO A 135 9.11 10.38 3.83
CA PRO A 135 10.23 10.49 2.93
C PRO A 135 10.20 11.88 2.27
N PRO A 136 11.30 12.66 2.31
CA PRO A 136 11.35 13.94 1.63
C PRO A 136 11.41 13.70 0.11
N LYS A 137 10.26 13.46 -0.52
CA LYS A 137 10.15 13.71 -1.95
C LYS A 137 9.84 15.18 -2.13
N THR A 138 10.64 15.82 -2.98
CA THR A 138 10.55 17.18 -3.53
C THR A 138 9.12 17.74 -3.49
N GLN A 139 8.73 18.29 -2.34
CA GLN A 139 7.50 19.05 -2.21
C GLN A 139 7.74 20.40 -2.87
N LYS A 140 6.91 20.76 -3.85
CA LYS A 140 6.82 22.18 -4.24
C LYS A 140 6.16 22.89 -3.07
N TYR A 141 6.96 23.62 -2.30
CA TYR A 141 6.51 24.38 -1.14
C TYR A 141 5.39 25.36 -1.53
N ALA A 142 4.48 25.62 -0.60
CA ALA A 142 3.49 26.67 -0.75
C ALA A 142 4.19 28.01 -1.03
N HIS A 143 3.74 28.71 -2.07
CA HIS A 143 4.33 29.96 -2.52
C HIS A 143 3.39 31.10 -2.13
N PHE A 144 3.87 31.96 -1.23
CA PHE A 144 3.14 33.12 -0.75
C PHE A 144 3.91 34.37 -1.20
N GLN A 145 3.43 35.05 -2.24
CA GLN A 145 3.99 36.32 -2.69
C GLN A 145 3.00 37.45 -2.36
N MET A 146 3.45 38.36 -1.50
CA MET A 146 2.68 39.52 -1.06
C MET A 146 3.21 40.76 -1.76
N LYS A 147 2.32 41.52 -2.36
CA LYS A 147 2.66 42.79 -2.99
C LYS A 147 2.19 43.92 -2.09
N ILE A 148 3.13 44.75 -1.67
CA ILE A 148 2.88 45.94 -0.88
C ILE A 148 3.17 47.12 -1.81
N GLU A 149 2.16 47.95 -2.06
CA GLU A 149 2.36 49.24 -2.74
C GLU A 149 2.60 50.32 -1.70
N ASP A 150 3.89 50.67 -1.53
CA ASP A 150 4.34 51.83 -0.77
C ASP A 150 4.36 53.10 -1.65
N TYR A 151 4.36 54.26 -1.00
CA TYR A 151 4.35 55.59 -1.63
C TYR A 151 5.56 55.86 -2.55
#